data_AF-A0A8I0DHS9-F1
#
_entry.id   AF-A0A8I0DHS9-F1
#
_cell.length_a   1.000
_cell.length_b   1.000
_cell.length_c   1.000
_cell.angle_alpha   90.00
_cell.angle_beta   90.00
_cell.angle_gamma   90.00
#
_symmetry.space_group_name_H-M   'P 1'
#
loop_
_entity.id
_entity.type
_entity.pdbx_description
1 polymer ?
#
loop_
_entity_poly.entity_id
_entity_poly.type
_entity_poly.pdbx_seq_one_letter_code
_entity_poly.pdbx_strand_id
1 'polypeptide(L)'
;MGKMVIQILAAVAEAERERILERTNEGRVIAMAAGVRFGRKPHHKSAAALELIRHETPIKLVMEKTGISRATYFRLKKLGPGS
;
A
#
# COMPACT_ATOMS: atom_id res chain seq x y z
N MET A 1 -16.23 25.41 -35.53
CA MET A 1 -16.46 25.95 -34.17
C MET A 1 -16.41 24.88 -33.07
N GLY A 2 -16.82 23.63 -33.30
CA GLY A 2 -16.81 22.59 -32.24
C GLY A 2 -15.45 22.23 -31.63
N LYS A 3 -14.36 22.25 -32.43
CA LYS A 3 -13.00 21.93 -31.95
C LYS A 3 -12.53 22.85 -30.82
N MET A 4 -12.80 24.16 -30.93
CA MET A 4 -12.38 25.14 -29.93
C MET A 4 -13.16 25.00 -28.63
N VAL A 5 -14.47 24.74 -28.71
CA VAL A 5 -15.32 24.50 -27.52
C VAL A 5 -14.85 23.26 -26.76
N ILE A 6 -14.53 22.18 -27.47
CA ILE A 6 -13.99 20.96 -26.85
C ILE A 6 -12.67 21.23 -26.13
N GLN A 7 -11.78 22.01 -26.74
CA GLN A 7 -10.48 22.35 -26.14
C GLN A 7 -10.63 23.20 -24.88
N ILE A 8 -11.53 24.17 -24.87
CA ILE A 8 -11.78 25.01 -23.69
C ILE A 8 -12.35 24.15 -22.55
N LEU A 9 -13.34 23.30 -22.85
CA LEU A 9 -13.94 22.42 -21.84
C LEU A 9 -12.92 21.40 -21.29
N ALA A 10 -12.05 20.86 -22.16
CA ALA A 10 -10.98 19.97 -21.74
C ALA A 10 -9.97 20.67 -20.81
N ALA A 11 -9.55 21.89 -21.15
CA ALA A 11 -8.61 22.66 -20.34
C ALA A 11 -9.19 23.02 -18.96
N VAL A 12 -10.48 23.37 -18.90
CA VAL A 12 -11.17 23.62 -17.62
C VAL A 12 -11.23 22.34 -16.77
N ALA A 13 -11.59 21.21 -17.38
CA ALA A 13 -11.65 19.93 -16.68
C ALA A 13 -10.28 19.48 -16.15
N GLU A 14 -9.20 19.73 -16.90
CA GLU A 14 -7.83 19.44 -16.49
C GLU A 14 -7.43 20.29 -15.28
N ALA A 15 -7.67 21.62 -15.34
CA ALA A 15 -7.38 22.53 -14.23
C ALA A 15 -8.15 22.19 -12.95
N GLU A 16 -9.42 21.78 -13.06
CA GLU A 16 -10.20 21.33 -11.91
C GLU A 16 -9.65 20.03 -11.30
N ARG A 17 -9.23 19.09 -12.16
CA ARG A 17 -8.63 17.82 -11.71
C ARG A 17 -7.31 18.05 -10.98
N GLU A 18 -6.46 18.94 -11.49
CA GLU A 18 -5.20 19.33 -10.85
C GLU A 18 -5.47 19.92 -9.46
N ARG A 19 -6.41 20.87 -9.34
CA ARG A 19 -6.79 21.47 -8.05
C ARG A 19 -7.26 20.43 -7.03
N ILE A 20 -8.02 19.43 -7.45
CA ILE A 20 -8.46 18.33 -6.57
C ILE A 20 -7.26 17.50 -6.11
N LEU A 21 -6.33 17.19 -7.01
CA LEU A 21 -5.14 16.42 -6.71
C LEU A 21 -4.20 17.15 -5.75
N GLU A 22 -3.98 18.45 -5.96
CA GLU A 22 -3.19 19.31 -5.06
C GLU A 22 -3.73 19.25 -3.63
N ARG A 23 -5.02 19.58 -3.45
CA ARG A 23 -5.66 19.56 -2.13
C ARG A 23 -5.65 18.18 -1.47
N THR A 24 -5.85 17.12 -2.26
CA THR A 24 -5.79 15.74 -1.75
C THR A 24 -4.37 15.38 -1.33
N ASN A 25 -3.36 15.85 -2.07
CA ASN A 25 -1.96 15.62 -1.77
C ASN A 25 -1.53 16.34 -0.50
N GLU A 26 -1.90 17.61 -0.34
CA GLU A 26 -1.70 18.38 0.89
C GLU A 26 -2.29 17.67 2.10
N GLY A 27 -3.56 17.25 2.01
CA GLY A 27 -4.22 16.49 3.07
C GLY A 27 -3.51 15.16 3.37
N ARG A 28 -3.01 14.46 2.34
CA ARG A 28 -2.23 13.23 2.52
C ARG A 28 -0.93 13.49 3.28
N VAL A 29 -0.21 14.56 2.95
CA VAL A 29 1.03 14.96 3.64
C VAL A 29 0.76 15.26 5.11
N ILE A 30 -0.29 16.02 5.41
CA ILE A 30 -0.70 16.32 6.79
C ILE A 30 -1.04 15.02 7.54
N ALA A 31 -1.80 14.11 6.94
CA ALA A 31 -2.15 12.84 7.55
C ALA A 31 -0.93 11.94 7.79
N MET A 32 0.02 11.91 6.85
CA MET A 32 1.29 11.19 7.04
C MET A 32 2.10 11.77 8.20
N ALA A 33 2.18 13.10 8.32
CA ALA A 33 2.83 13.77 9.44
C ALA A 33 2.12 13.50 10.78
N ALA A 34 0.80 13.36 10.78
CA ALA A 34 0.03 12.93 11.94
C ALA A 34 0.16 11.43 12.28
N GLY A 35 0.99 10.68 11.52
CA GLY A 35 1.25 9.26 11.77
C GLY A 35 0.20 8.30 11.19
N VAL A 36 -0.68 8.76 10.32
CA VAL A 36 -1.65 7.88 9.63
C VAL A 36 -0.89 6.92 8.73
N ARG A 37 -1.04 5.61 8.99
CA ARG A 37 -0.42 4.57 8.17
C ARG A 37 -1.24 4.33 6.90
N PHE A 38 -0.67 4.70 5.77
CA PHE A 38 -1.24 4.46 4.44
C PHE A 38 -0.94 3.05 3.90
N GLY A 39 -1.64 2.69 2.82
CA GLY A 39 -1.48 1.43 2.12
C GLY A 39 -2.30 0.29 2.72
N ARG A 40 -2.17 -0.90 2.11
CA ARG A 40 -2.91 -2.09 2.55
C ARG A 40 -2.43 -2.53 3.94
N LYS A 41 -3.37 -2.74 4.86
CA LYS A 41 -3.07 -3.33 6.16
C LYS A 41 -2.38 -4.69 5.99
N PRO A 42 -1.32 -5.01 6.78
CA PRO A 42 -0.71 -6.33 6.76
C PRO A 42 -1.74 -7.44 7.00
N HIS A 43 -1.41 -8.66 6.55
CA HIS A 43 -2.26 -9.80 6.85
C HIS A 43 -2.33 -10.00 8.37
N HIS A 44 -3.52 -10.28 8.91
CA HIS A 44 -3.75 -10.36 10.36
C HIS A 44 -2.80 -11.34 11.07
N LYS A 45 -2.42 -12.45 10.42
CA LYS A 45 -1.45 -13.44 10.93
C LYS A 45 0.01 -13.17 10.55
N SER A 46 0.35 -12.02 9.96
CA SER A 46 1.74 -11.70 9.58
C SER A 46 2.70 -11.66 10.76
N ALA A 47 2.25 -11.16 11.92
CA ALA A 47 3.09 -11.14 13.13
C ALA A 47 3.39 -12.57 13.63
N ALA A 48 2.35 -13.40 13.76
CA ALA A 48 2.51 -14.81 14.14
C ALA A 48 3.41 -15.58 13.16
N ALA A 49 3.28 -15.33 11.86
CA ALA A 49 4.15 -15.92 10.85
C ALA A 49 5.61 -15.48 11.00
N LEU A 50 5.85 -14.21 11.35
CA LEU A 50 7.20 -13.70 11.55
C LEU A 50 7.88 -14.37 12.74
N GLU A 51 7.16 -14.59 13.85
CA GLU A 51 7.70 -15.33 15.00
C GLU A 51 8.06 -16.78 14.64
N LEU A 52 7.19 -17.48 13.92
CA LEU A 52 7.49 -18.85 13.46
C LEU A 52 8.70 -18.90 12.50
N ILE A 53 8.87 -17.88 11.66
CA ILE A 53 10.04 -17.74 10.79
C ILE A 53 11.31 -17.53 11.62
N ARG A 54 11.27 -16.72 12.68
CA ARG A 54 12.40 -16.51 13.59
C ARG A 54 12.80 -17.77 14.35
N HIS A 55 11.84 -18.63 14.69
CA HIS A 55 12.08 -19.95 15.26
C HIS A 55 12.50 -21.01 14.24
N GLU A 56 12.91 -20.61 13.03
CA GLU A 56 13.35 -21.51 11.94
C GLU A 56 12.33 -22.60 11.59
N THR A 57 11.05 -22.35 11.83
CA THR A 57 9.99 -23.34 11.56
C THR A 57 9.91 -23.62 10.05
N PRO A 58 9.77 -24.89 9.63
CA PRO A 58 9.64 -25.24 8.22
C PRO A 58 8.51 -24.49 7.51
N ILE A 59 8.79 -24.01 6.29
CA ILE A 59 7.87 -23.16 5.49
C ILE A 59 6.44 -23.72 5.41
N LYS A 60 6.28 -25.02 5.17
CA LYS A 60 4.97 -25.67 5.05
C LYS A 60 4.13 -25.49 6.32
N LEU A 61 4.76 -25.73 7.48
CA LEU A 61 4.10 -25.63 8.78
C LEU A 61 3.72 -24.18 9.12
N VAL A 62 4.56 -23.21 8.73
CA VAL A 62 4.22 -21.79 8.88
C VAL A 62 3.01 -21.43 8.04
N MET A 63 2.97 -21.88 6.78
CA MET A 63 1.85 -21.60 5.88
C MET A 63 0.54 -22.25 6.35
N GLU A 64 0.57 -23.50 6.82
CA GLU A 64 -0.61 -24.19 7.34
C GLU A 64 -1.16 -23.52 8.60
N LYS A 65 -0.28 -23.19 9.58
CA LYS A 65 -0.70 -22.57 10.84
C LYS A 65 -1.21 -21.14 10.67
N THR A 66 -0.63 -20.39 9.73
CA THR A 66 -0.91 -18.96 9.58
C THR A 66 -1.82 -18.61 8.40
N GLY A 67 -2.06 -19.57 7.50
CA GLY A 67 -2.86 -19.37 6.29
C GLY A 67 -2.25 -18.40 5.28
N ILE A 68 -0.97 -18.01 5.45
CA ILE A 68 -0.32 -17.08 4.53
C ILE A 68 0.13 -17.81 3.26
N SER A 69 0.10 -17.10 2.13
CA SER A 69 0.64 -17.62 0.88
C SER A 69 2.16 -17.78 0.93
N ARG A 70 2.71 -18.66 0.09
CA ARG A 70 4.15 -18.85 -0.10
C ARG A 70 4.85 -17.52 -0.43
N ALA A 71 4.26 -16.70 -1.30
CA ALA A 71 4.78 -15.38 -1.64
C ALA A 71 4.83 -14.44 -0.41
N THR A 72 3.82 -14.49 0.45
CA THR A 72 3.79 -13.71 1.70
C THR A 72 4.87 -14.17 2.67
N TYR A 73 5.10 -15.48 2.79
CA TYR A 73 6.18 -16.04 3.60
C TYR A 73 7.55 -15.48 3.19
N PHE A 74 7.92 -15.59 1.90
CA PHE A 74 9.23 -15.11 1.44
C PHE A 74 9.39 -13.59 1.57
N ARG A 75 8.31 -12.83 1.34
CA ARG A 75 8.30 -11.38 1.58
C ARG A 75 8.53 -11.05 3.06
N LEU A 76 7.89 -11.76 3.99
CA LEU A 76 8.10 -11.55 5.42
C LEU A 76 9.52 -11.96 5.85
N LYS A 77 10.04 -13.08 5.32
CA LYS A 77 11.42 -13.52 5.58
C LYS A 77 12.45 -12.49 5.13
N LYS A 78 12.26 -11.86 3.97
CA LYS A 78 13.15 -10.80 3.46
C LYS A 78 13.09 -9.49 4.25
N LEU A 79 11.93 -9.19 4.85
CA LEU A 79 11.71 -7.95 5.60
C LEU A 79 12.03 -8.07 7.10
N GLY A 80 12.41 -9.26 7.58
CA GLY A 80 12.79 -9.50 8.98
C GLY A 80 14.20 -9.01 9.29
N PRO A 81 14.53 -8.71 10.57
CA PRO A 81 15.81 -8.13 11.00
C PRO A 81 17.00 -9.10 10.99
N GLY A 82 17.09 -9.98 9.99
CA GLY A 82 18.15 -10.99 9.84
C GLY A 82 18.64 -11.18 8.41
N SER A 83 18.46 -10.16 7.56
CA SER A 83 19.10 -10.02 6.24
C SER A 83 20.21 -8.98 6.28
#